data_AF-A0A2W5A5P8-F1
#
_entry.id   AF-A0A2W5A5P8-F1
#
_cell.length_a   1.000
_cell.length_b   1.000
_cell.length_c   1.000
_cell.angle_alpha   90.00
_cell.angle_beta   90.00
_cell.angle_gamma   90.00
#
_symmetry.space_group_name_H-M   'P 1'
#
loop_
_entity.id
_entity.type
_entity.pdbx_description
1 polymer ?
#
loop_
_entity_poly.entity_id
_entity_poly.type
_entity_poly.pdbx_seq_one_letter_code
_entity_poly.pdbx_strand_id
1 'polypeptide(L)' 'MTMDDHMKAIIERTVERAPQWLRNDLGGKDANARRSAEETLAAMIANALNEGAGEKPTT' A
#
# COMPACT_ATOMS: atom_id res chain seq x y z
N MET A 1 -1.67 -14.27 15.86
CA MET A 1 -1.31 -13.53 14.64
C MET A 1 0.14 -13.16 14.80
N THR A 2 1.04 -13.71 13.97
CA THR A 2 2.45 -13.30 14.04
C THR A 2 2.58 -11.87 13.55
N MET A 3 3.72 -11.23 13.83
CA MET A 3 4.02 -9.90 13.30
C MET A 3 3.91 -9.88 11.76
N ASP A 4 4.31 -10.98 11.12
CA ASP A 4 4.22 -11.18 9.67
C ASP A 4 2.78 -11.23 9.14
N ASP A 5 1.87 -11.93 9.84
CA ASP A 5 0.45 -11.96 9.49
C ASP A 5 -0.17 -10.56 9.56
N HIS A 6 0.25 -9.75 10.54
CA HIS A 6 -0.23 -8.38 10.70
C HIS A 6 0.27 -7.46 9.59
N MET A 7 1.56 -7.51 9.24
CA MET A 7 2.10 -6.76 8.11
C MET A 7 1.43 -7.14 6.79
N LYS A 8 1.22 -8.44 6.56
CA LYS A 8 0.50 -8.94 5.38
C LYS A 8 -0.91 -8.36 5.30
N ALA A 9 -1.66 -8.37 6.40
CA ALA A 9 -3.01 -7.80 6.44
C ALA A 9 -3.04 -6.29 6.13
N ILE A 10 -2.05 -5.52 6.61
CA ILE A 10 -1.91 -4.09 6.30
C ILE A 10 -1.66 -3.88 4.80
N ILE A 11 -0.75 -4.66 4.21
CA ILE A 11 -0.42 -4.58 2.79
C ILE A 11 -1.65 -4.92 1.94
N GLU A 12 -2.33 -6.05 2.23
CA GLU A 12 -3.52 -6.48 1.50
C GLU A 12 -4.61 -5.39 1.52
N ARG A 13 -4.91 -4.84 2.70
CA ARG A 13 -5.89 -3.76 2.86
C ARG A 13 -5.49 -2.48 2.10
N THR A 14 -4.19 -2.19 2.02
CA THR A 14 -3.69 -1.03 1.27
C THR A 14 -3.88 -1.22 -0.23
N VAL A 15 -3.56 -2.40 -0.75
CA VAL A 15 -3.73 -2.75 -2.17
C VAL A 15 -5.21 -2.80 -2.56
N GLU A 16 -6.10 -3.30 -1.69
CA GLU A 16 -7.54 -3.27 -1.88
C GLU A 16 -8.09 -1.83 -2.00
N ARG A 17 -7.52 -0.90 -1.24
CA ARG A 17 -7.89 0.52 -1.23
C ARG A 17 -7.20 1.37 -2.28
N ALA A 18 -6.32 0.79 -3.09
CA ALA A 18 -5.67 1.50 -4.19
C ALA A 18 -6.74 2.18 -5.10
N PRO A 19 -6.57 3.45 -5.49
CA PRO A 19 -7.49 4.11 -6.40
C PRO A 19 -7.56 3.44 -7.78
N GLN A 20 -8.68 3.59 -8.49
CA GLN A 20 -8.85 3.00 -9.82
C GLN A 20 -7.84 3.55 -10.84
N TRP A 21 -7.51 4.84 -10.78
CA TRP A 21 -6.50 5.44 -11.66
C TRP A 21 -5.13 4.76 -11.47
N LEU A 22 -4.77 4.41 -10.23
CA LEU A 22 -3.51 3.76 -9.89
C LEU A 22 -3.45 2.35 -10.50
N ARG A 23 -4.55 1.61 -10.45
CA ARG A 23 -4.66 0.29 -11.10
C ARG A 23 -4.55 0.39 -12.62
N ASN A 24 -5.16 1.41 -13.21
CA ASN A 24 -5.09 1.65 -14.65
C ASN A 24 -3.66 1.97 -15.10
N ASP A 25 -2.95 2.83 -14.36
CA ASP A 25 -1.57 3.21 -14.67
C ASP A 25 -0.59 2.05 -14.49
N LEU A 26 -0.79 1.21 -13.47
CA LEU A 26 0.00 -0.01 -13.27
C LEU A 26 -0.18 -1.03 -14.41
N GLY A 27 -1.42 -1.20 -14.90
CA GLY A 27 -1.74 -2.08 -16.03
C GLY A 27 -1.47 -1.49 -17.41
N GLY A 28 -1.09 -0.21 -17.47
CA GLY A 28 -0.91 0.56 -18.69
C GLY A 28 0.36 0.20 -19.47
N LYS A 29 0.40 0.63 -20.73
CA LYS A 29 1.58 0.49 -21.61
C LYS A 29 2.59 1.63 -21.47
N ASP A 30 2.21 2.72 -20.82
CA ASP A 30 3.08 3.87 -20.57
C ASP A 30 4.01 3.57 -19.38
N ALA A 31 5.31 3.46 -19.67
CA ALA A 31 6.32 3.13 -18.68
C ALA A 31 6.51 4.23 -17.62
N ASN A 32 6.31 5.50 -17.98
CA ASN A 32 6.44 6.61 -17.04
C ASN A 32 5.25 6.66 -16.09
N ALA A 33 4.03 6.50 -16.61
CA ALA A 33 2.83 6.41 -15.79
C ALA A 33 2.89 5.20 -14.84
N ARG A 34 3.30 4.03 -15.34
CA ARG A 34 3.47 2.83 -14.50
C ARG A 34 4.49 3.06 -13.38
N ARG A 35 5.65 3.67 -13.67
CA ARG A 35 6.67 3.97 -12.66
C ARG A 35 6.13 4.89 -11.57
N SER A 36 5.44 5.97 -11.95
CA SER A 36 4.84 6.89 -10.98
C SER A 36 3.76 6.22 -10.12
N ALA A 37 3.01 5.30 -10.71
CA ALA A 37 2.04 4.49 -9.99
C ALA A 37 2.70 3.51 -9.00
N GLU A 38 3.79 2.84 -9.39
CA GLU A 38 4.59 2.00 -8.49
C GLU A 38 5.15 2.79 -7.31
N GLU A 39 5.70 3.99 -7.56
CA GLU A 39 6.20 4.89 -6.51
C GLU A 39 5.09 5.33 -5.55
N THR A 40 3.91 5.66 -6.08
CA THR A 40 2.74 6.02 -5.28
C THR A 40 2.26 4.85 -4.43
N LEU A 41 2.18 3.64 -5.00
CA LEU A 41 1.79 2.44 -4.26
C LEU A 41 2.78 2.13 -3.13
N ALA A 42 4.09 2.26 -3.40
CA ALA A 42 5.12 2.07 -2.39
C ALA A 42 4.98 3.08 -1.25
N ALA A 43 4.70 4.36 -1.56
CA ALA A 43 4.45 5.38 -0.54
C ALA A 43 3.19 5.09 0.29
N MET A 44 2.11 4.61 -0.34
CA MET A 44 0.89 4.20 0.37
C MET A 44 1.15 3.05 1.33
N ILE A 45 1.89 2.02 0.89
CA ILE A 45 2.25 0.88 1.73
C ILE A 45 3.16 1.32 2.88
N ALA A 46 4.18 2.14 2.61
CA ALA A 46 5.06 2.65 3.65
C ALA A 46 4.30 3.47 4.70
N ASN A 47 3.37 4.33 4.27
CA ASN A 47 2.54 5.11 5.18
C ASN A 47 1.61 4.20 6.01
N ALA A 48 0.94 3.23 5.39
CA ALA A 48 0.05 2.30 6.07
C ALA A 48 0.79 1.40 7.08
N LEU A 49 2.01 0.95 6.75
CA LEU A 49 2.86 0.21 7.67
C LEU A 49 3.29 1.09 8.85
N ASN A 50 3.62 2.36 8.63
CA ASN A 50 3.97 3.29 9.71
C ASN A 50 2.77 3.60 10.62
N GLU A 51 1.57 3.75 10.07
CA GLU A 51 0.33 3.96 10.82
C GLU A 51 -0.11 2.71 11.58
N GLY A 52 -0.07 1.54 10.93
CA GLY A 52 -0.46 0.26 11.52
C GLY A 52 0.56 -0.31 12.53
N ALA A 53 1.84 0.02 12.38
CA ALA A 53 2.85 -0.24 13.42
C ALA A 53 2.74 0.74 14.60
N GLY A 54 2.01 1.84 14.42
CA GLY A 54 1.79 2.90 15.39
C GLY A 54 0.56 2.73 16.27
N GLU A 55 -0.16 1.60 16.21
CA GLU A 55 -1.22 1.28 17.18
C GLU A 55 -0.59 1.09 18.56
N LYS A 56 -0.35 2.21 19.26
CA LYS A 56 -0.09 2.20 20.68
C LYS A 56 -1.30 1.56 21.34
N PRO A 57 -1.12 0.56 22.22
CA PRO A 57 -2.22 0.03 23.00
C PRO A 57 -2.84 1.21 23.75
N THR A 58 -4.09 1.50 23.44
CA THR A 58 -4.89 2.50 24.14
C THR A 58 -4.97 2.05 25.60
N THR A 59 -4.30 2.81 26.48
CA THR A 59 -4.46 2.74 27.94
C THR A 59 -5.64 3.59 28.35
#